data_AF-A9FTT1-F1
#
_entry.id   AF-A9FTT1-F1
#
_cell.length_a   1.000
_cell.length_b   1.000
_cell.length_c   1.000
_cell.angle_alpha   90.00
_cell.angle_beta   90.00
_cell.angle_gamma   90.00
#
_symmetry.space_group_name_H-M   'P 1'
#
loop_
_entity.id
_entity.type
_entity.pdbx_description
1 polymer ?
#
loop_
_entity_poly.entity_id
_entity_poly.type
_entity_poly.pdbx_seq_one_letter_code
_entity_poly.pdbx_strand_id
1 'polypeptide(L)'
;MRQSYITLAKVVCAAGAALAASACGGDEGAHSDRAPDIERSDMGALLEDAVDSPPSGAGSSGDEGSPGGSASGTCQLPDGPRSFDELKGPPGSLAADCVPTWTEEQLSSGFAAIRDSRLLSMPEQPEFQRRIPWLAADNGCEERAEAAVYFFHQWDYPTPYFARVKAKPRKRLVFQTANEPSGSVTWSGHVAPVVRVGGQLMILDVAIDPSRPLPIAEWLSRFSVADDIDVALCRDHALGQGCFDALPVEPPPPNLNYYGSMYTRLLTEWRVQEILGRDPYRVLGDCPPWGPCAEPEPTPDPDLPPTVRRFASDQFDSSVWYPIYIIGDNFVEGWTTVRITGNGIDELAPIDACNIRRILITQEYPPGDYQVTVSNGELASQPMFLRIQ
;
A
#
# COMPACT_ATOMS: atom_id res chain seq x y z
N MET A 1 36.09 -6.93 44.74
CA MET A 1 35.55 -8.30 44.84
C MET A 1 34.21 -8.27 45.56
N ARG A 2 33.10 -8.20 44.81
CA ARG A 2 31.74 -8.41 45.33
C ARG A 2 30.96 -9.21 44.30
N GLN A 3 30.40 -10.33 44.78
CA GLN A 3 29.56 -11.27 44.08
C GLN A 3 28.12 -10.77 43.99
N SER A 4 27.54 -10.95 42.81
CA SER A 4 26.23 -11.56 42.54
C SER A 4 24.96 -10.98 43.18
N TYR A 5 24.13 -10.33 42.35
CA TYR A 5 22.67 -10.52 42.30
C TYR A 5 22.18 -10.30 40.86
N ILE A 6 21.96 -11.39 40.12
CA ILE A 6 21.18 -11.45 38.87
C ILE A 6 20.28 -12.67 39.02
N THR A 7 18.99 -12.49 39.33
CA THR A 7 17.87 -13.36 38.88
C THR A 7 16.54 -12.70 39.28
N LEU A 8 15.72 -12.27 38.32
CA LEU A 8 14.26 -12.48 38.18
C LEU A 8 13.65 -11.42 37.26
N ALA A 9 13.33 -11.81 36.02
CA ALA A 9 12.19 -11.32 35.23
C ALA A 9 12.22 -11.97 33.84
N LYS A 10 11.90 -13.26 33.77
CA LYS A 10 11.39 -13.91 32.56
C LYS A 10 10.07 -14.54 32.96
N VAL A 11 8.95 -13.94 32.57
CA VAL A 11 7.63 -14.55 32.28
C VAL A 11 6.72 -13.37 31.84
N VAL A 12 5.90 -13.63 30.82
CA VAL A 12 4.91 -12.74 30.16
C VAL A 12 5.43 -11.90 28.98
N CYS A 13 5.45 -12.51 27.79
CA CYS A 13 4.95 -11.92 26.53
C CYS A 13 4.84 -13.05 25.50
N ALA A 14 3.72 -13.76 25.52
CA ALA A 14 3.30 -14.70 24.49
C ALA A 14 1.78 -14.63 24.37
N ALA A 15 1.29 -13.61 23.66
CA ALA A 15 -0.05 -13.57 23.06
C ALA A 15 -0.17 -12.30 22.21
N GLY A 16 -0.43 -12.46 20.91
CA GLY A 16 -1.00 -11.40 20.06
C GLY A 16 -0.07 -10.77 19.03
N ALA A 17 0.33 -11.52 18.01
CA ALA A 17 0.67 -10.97 16.69
C ALA A 17 0.70 -12.09 15.63
N ALA A 18 -0.47 -12.60 15.25
CA ALA A 18 -0.65 -13.21 13.94
C ALA A 18 -1.31 -12.17 13.04
N LEU A 19 -0.54 -11.14 12.67
CA LEU A 19 -0.92 -10.22 11.60
C LEU A 19 -0.60 -10.93 10.28
N ALA A 20 -1.59 -11.00 9.40
CA ALA A 20 -1.43 -11.56 8.06
C ALA A 20 -0.26 -10.84 7.36
N ALA A 21 0.77 -11.60 7.00
CA ALA A 21 1.78 -11.14 6.07
C ALA A 21 1.10 -10.99 4.70
N SER A 22 0.63 -9.77 4.38
CA SER A 22 0.16 -9.43 3.05
C SER A 22 1.32 -9.62 2.06
N ALA A 23 1.02 -10.22 0.92
CA ALA A 23 1.99 -10.75 -0.02
C ALA A 23 2.77 -9.65 -0.79
N CYS A 24 2.50 -8.36 -0.55
CA CYS A 24 3.18 -7.27 -1.25
C CYS A 24 4.54 -6.87 -0.63
N GLY A 25 4.99 -7.39 0.52
CA GLY A 25 6.20 -6.81 1.16
C GLY A 25 6.87 -7.59 2.28
N GLY A 26 6.92 -8.93 2.19
CA GLY A 26 7.76 -9.73 3.09
C GLY A 26 9.22 -9.74 2.62
N ASP A 27 10.06 -8.91 3.22
CA ASP A 27 11.52 -9.02 3.10
C ASP A 27 11.97 -10.30 3.82
N GLU A 28 12.12 -11.41 3.07
CA GLU A 28 12.84 -12.58 3.56
C GLU A 28 14.34 -12.25 3.58
N GLY A 29 14.78 -11.65 4.69
CA GLY A 29 16.18 -11.42 4.98
C GLY A 29 16.98 -12.73 4.88
N ALA A 30 18.06 -12.70 4.11
CA ALA A 30 18.95 -13.83 3.91
C ALA A 30 19.76 -14.11 5.19
N HIS A 31 19.28 -15.03 6.06
CA HIS A 31 20.10 -15.61 7.12
C HIS A 31 19.91 -17.13 7.28
N SER A 32 20.99 -17.84 6.94
CA SER A 32 21.54 -19.12 7.43
C SER A 32 20.64 -20.20 8.05
N ASP A 33 20.71 -21.37 7.40
CA ASP A 33 20.87 -22.72 7.95
C ASP A 33 19.93 -23.25 9.06
N ARG A 34 19.22 -24.31 8.64
CA ARG A 34 18.72 -25.46 9.42
C ARG A 34 17.55 -25.18 10.39
N ALA A 35 16.35 -25.50 9.93
CA ALA A 35 15.26 -25.96 10.78
C ALA A 35 14.68 -27.27 10.23
N PRO A 36 14.26 -28.21 11.10
CA PRO A 36 13.78 -29.53 10.71
C PRO A 36 12.29 -29.50 10.31
N ASP A 37 11.93 -30.45 9.44
CA ASP A 37 10.57 -30.77 9.04
C ASP A 37 9.67 -31.04 10.26
N ILE A 38 8.57 -30.29 10.36
CA ILE A 38 7.44 -30.63 11.22
C ILE A 38 6.21 -30.71 10.33
N GLU A 39 5.77 -31.95 10.11
CA GLU A 39 4.52 -32.32 9.46
C GLU A 39 3.34 -31.60 10.13
N ARG A 40 2.53 -30.92 9.32
CA ARG A 40 1.25 -30.33 9.76
C ARG A 40 0.14 -31.32 9.42
N SER A 41 -0.46 -31.86 10.47
CA SER A 41 -1.56 -32.82 10.42
C SER A 41 -2.86 -32.18 9.92
N ASP A 42 -3.56 -32.93 9.08
CA ASP A 42 -4.94 -32.74 8.66
C ASP A 42 -5.90 -32.59 9.84
N MET A 43 -6.74 -31.56 9.80
CA MET A 43 -7.98 -31.49 10.57
C MET A 43 -9.11 -31.10 9.63
N GLY A 44 -9.78 -32.13 9.12
CA GLY A 44 -11.06 -32.01 8.44
C GLY A 44 -12.13 -31.57 9.42
N ALA A 45 -12.93 -30.59 9.01
CA ALA A 45 -14.17 -30.23 9.69
C ALA A 45 -15.35 -30.57 8.77
N LEU A 46 -16.11 -31.57 9.24
CA LEU A 46 -17.44 -31.96 8.80
C LEU A 46 -18.42 -30.79 9.02
N LEU A 47 -19.26 -30.52 8.02
CA LEU A 47 -20.58 -29.92 8.22
C LEU A 47 -21.57 -30.58 7.26
N GLU A 48 -22.46 -31.38 7.85
CA GLU A 48 -23.62 -32.01 7.23
C GLU A 48 -24.83 -31.06 7.24
N ASP A 49 -25.63 -31.23 6.19
CA ASP A 49 -27.09 -31.24 6.12
C ASP A 49 -27.97 -29.97 6.22
N ALA A 50 -28.51 -29.67 5.03
CA ALA A 50 -29.93 -29.76 4.67
C ALA A 50 -30.88 -28.60 4.99
N VAL A 51 -31.41 -27.97 3.92
CA VAL A 51 -32.83 -27.62 3.80
C VAL A 51 -33.29 -27.84 2.35
N ASP A 52 -34.46 -28.43 2.23
CA ASP A 52 -35.08 -29.05 1.06
C ASP A 52 -36.28 -28.21 0.54
N SER A 53 -36.62 -28.41 -0.74
CA SER A 53 -37.89 -28.13 -1.45
C SER A 53 -38.25 -26.70 -1.94
N PRO A 54 -39.15 -26.52 -2.96
CA PRO A 54 -39.57 -27.41 -4.07
C PRO A 54 -39.64 -26.71 -5.47
N PRO A 55 -40.03 -27.41 -6.56
CA PRO A 55 -39.95 -26.90 -7.94
C PRO A 55 -41.29 -26.37 -8.50
N SER A 56 -41.19 -25.39 -9.41
CA SER A 56 -42.22 -24.98 -10.39
C SER A 56 -41.52 -24.11 -11.44
N GLY A 57 -41.80 -24.09 -12.73
CA GLY A 57 -42.77 -24.76 -13.58
C GLY A 57 -42.51 -24.32 -15.03
N ALA A 58 -43.09 -25.06 -15.97
CA ALA A 58 -42.91 -25.05 -17.42
C ALA A 58 -43.01 -23.69 -18.17
N GLY A 59 -42.19 -23.58 -19.22
CA GLY A 59 -42.68 -23.43 -20.61
C GLY A 59 -42.55 -22.05 -21.29
N SER A 60 -41.74 -21.97 -22.35
CA SER A 60 -42.19 -21.47 -23.67
C SER A 60 -41.12 -21.72 -24.74
N SER A 61 -41.56 -22.31 -25.85
CA SER A 61 -40.79 -22.65 -27.04
C SER A 61 -41.10 -21.67 -28.16
N GLY A 62 -40.06 -21.17 -28.82
CA GLY A 62 -40.14 -20.53 -30.13
C GLY A 62 -39.16 -19.36 -30.26
N ASP A 63 -38.08 -19.50 -31.03
CA ASP A 63 -38.07 -18.99 -32.41
C ASP A 63 -36.79 -19.43 -33.14
N GLU A 64 -36.97 -19.82 -34.40
CA GLU A 64 -35.93 -20.28 -35.31
C GLU A 64 -35.40 -19.11 -36.16
N GLY A 65 -34.08 -19.09 -36.41
CA GLY A 65 -33.56 -18.60 -37.68
C GLY A 65 -32.93 -17.21 -37.71
N SER A 66 -31.65 -17.12 -37.35
CA SER A 66 -30.73 -16.13 -37.94
C SER A 66 -29.31 -16.67 -38.03
N PRO A 67 -28.80 -16.99 -39.24
CA PRO A 67 -27.43 -17.42 -39.45
C PRO A 67 -26.55 -16.17 -39.65
N GLY A 68 -26.12 -15.60 -38.53
CA GLY A 68 -25.13 -14.54 -38.46
C GLY A 68 -24.22 -14.82 -37.28
N GLY A 69 -23.47 -15.93 -37.36
CA GLY A 69 -22.56 -16.39 -36.32
C GLY A 69 -21.39 -15.45 -36.11
N SER A 70 -21.64 -14.32 -35.43
CA SER A 70 -20.62 -13.69 -34.61
C SER A 70 -20.14 -14.76 -33.65
N ALA A 71 -18.88 -15.17 -33.79
CA ALA A 71 -18.19 -15.98 -32.81
C ALA A 71 -18.17 -15.17 -31.50
N SER A 72 -19.26 -15.27 -30.74
CA SER A 72 -19.32 -14.96 -29.32
C SER A 72 -18.35 -15.92 -28.68
N GLY A 73 -17.07 -15.53 -28.66
CA GLY A 73 -16.02 -16.20 -27.92
C GLY A 73 -16.43 -16.17 -26.45
N THR A 74 -17.15 -17.21 -26.04
CA THR A 74 -17.51 -17.43 -24.65
C THR A 74 -16.20 -17.49 -23.87
N CYS A 75 -16.08 -16.66 -22.85
CA CYS A 75 -14.99 -16.70 -21.90
C CYS A 75 -14.74 -18.17 -21.49
N GLN A 76 -13.58 -18.71 -21.86
CA GLN A 76 -13.25 -20.13 -21.62
C GLN A 76 -12.63 -20.38 -20.25
N LEU A 77 -12.70 -19.42 -19.31
CA LEU A 77 -12.26 -19.69 -17.95
C LEU A 77 -13.35 -20.54 -17.27
N PRO A 78 -13.08 -21.83 -16.99
CA PRO A 78 -14.04 -22.66 -16.29
C PRO A 78 -14.23 -22.11 -14.87
N ASP A 79 -15.49 -22.01 -14.44
CA ASP A 79 -15.81 -21.66 -13.06
C ASP A 79 -15.12 -22.62 -12.07
N GLY A 80 -14.82 -22.11 -10.88
CA GLY A 80 -14.20 -22.85 -9.79
C GLY A 80 -12.86 -22.29 -9.33
N PRO A 81 -12.33 -22.81 -8.22
CA PRO A 81 -11.13 -22.29 -7.60
C PRO A 81 -9.92 -22.47 -8.51
N ARG A 82 -9.13 -21.39 -8.65
CA ARG A 82 -7.86 -21.39 -9.39
C ARG A 82 -6.81 -20.60 -8.63
N SER A 83 -5.61 -21.12 -8.63
CA SER A 83 -4.43 -20.45 -8.11
C SER A 83 -3.80 -19.52 -9.16
N PHE A 84 -2.94 -18.62 -8.70
CA PHE A 84 -2.09 -17.82 -9.57
C PHE A 84 -1.24 -18.68 -10.53
N ASP A 85 -0.66 -19.79 -10.03
CA ASP A 85 0.25 -20.63 -10.83
C ASP A 85 -0.44 -21.40 -11.95
N GLU A 86 -1.74 -21.71 -11.81
CA GLU A 86 -2.53 -22.33 -12.88
C GLU A 86 -2.89 -21.35 -14.01
N LEU A 87 -2.93 -20.05 -13.71
CA LEU A 87 -3.43 -19.01 -14.62
C LEU A 87 -2.34 -18.12 -15.18
N LYS A 88 -1.16 -18.13 -14.59
CA LYS A 88 -0.06 -17.28 -15.02
C LYS A 88 0.43 -17.65 -16.40
N GLY A 89 0.81 -16.64 -17.17
CA GLY A 89 1.39 -16.82 -18.49
C GLY A 89 2.07 -15.54 -18.99
N PRO A 90 2.67 -15.57 -20.18
CA PRO A 90 3.14 -14.35 -20.83
C PRO A 90 1.96 -13.39 -21.08
N PRO A 91 2.18 -12.07 -21.12
CA PRO A 91 1.10 -11.08 -21.30
C PRO A 91 0.22 -11.32 -22.53
N GLY A 92 0.78 -11.87 -23.61
CA GLY A 92 0.05 -12.18 -24.85
C GLY A 92 -0.86 -13.42 -24.78
N SER A 93 -0.78 -14.24 -23.73
CA SER A 93 -1.61 -15.44 -23.56
C SER A 93 -2.68 -15.29 -22.47
N LEU A 94 -2.83 -14.10 -21.90
CA LEU A 94 -3.82 -13.86 -20.86
C LEU A 94 -5.23 -13.99 -21.43
N ALA A 95 -6.14 -14.57 -20.64
CA ALA A 95 -7.55 -14.76 -21.00
C ALA A 95 -8.34 -13.43 -20.98
N ALA A 96 -7.94 -12.49 -21.84
CA ALA A 96 -8.48 -11.13 -21.88
C ALA A 96 -9.98 -11.10 -22.20
N ASP A 97 -10.50 -12.11 -22.89
CA ASP A 97 -11.92 -12.21 -23.25
C ASP A 97 -12.86 -12.37 -22.06
N CYS A 98 -12.32 -12.80 -20.93
CA CYS A 98 -13.04 -12.94 -19.68
C CYS A 98 -13.09 -11.67 -18.85
N VAL A 99 -12.26 -10.67 -19.18
CA VAL A 99 -12.20 -9.42 -18.41
C VAL A 99 -13.40 -8.54 -18.74
N PRO A 100 -14.11 -8.00 -17.73
CA PRO A 100 -15.24 -7.11 -17.91
C PRO A 100 -14.90 -5.94 -18.82
N THR A 101 -15.82 -5.64 -19.73
CA THR A 101 -15.61 -4.63 -20.77
C THR A 101 -16.19 -3.30 -20.33
N TRP A 102 -15.39 -2.25 -20.41
CA TRP A 102 -15.78 -0.87 -20.13
C TRP A 102 -15.75 -0.05 -21.42
N THR A 103 -16.55 1.00 -21.45
CA THR A 103 -16.44 2.08 -22.44
C THR A 103 -15.23 2.97 -22.12
N GLU A 104 -14.77 3.75 -23.10
CA GLU A 104 -13.69 4.74 -22.87
C GLU A 104 -14.09 5.79 -21.81
N GLU A 105 -15.35 6.21 -21.81
CA GLU A 105 -15.89 7.12 -20.82
C GLU A 105 -15.79 6.52 -19.42
N GLN A 106 -16.29 5.30 -19.21
CA GLN A 106 -16.18 4.58 -17.92
C GLN A 106 -14.73 4.42 -17.47
N LEU A 107 -13.81 4.11 -18.40
CA LEU A 107 -12.38 4.00 -18.08
C LEU A 107 -11.83 5.32 -17.55
N SER A 108 -12.10 6.41 -18.25
CA SER A 108 -11.60 7.73 -17.87
C SER A 108 -12.24 8.26 -16.58
N SER A 109 -13.58 8.18 -16.46
CA SER A 109 -14.33 8.68 -15.30
C SER A 109 -14.08 7.81 -14.07
N GLY A 110 -14.04 6.49 -14.23
CA GLY A 110 -13.78 5.55 -13.16
C GLY A 110 -12.38 5.71 -12.58
N PHE A 111 -11.37 5.83 -13.45
CA PHE A 111 -10.00 6.08 -13.01
C PHE A 111 -9.87 7.40 -12.24
N ALA A 112 -10.46 8.48 -12.75
CA ALA A 112 -10.50 9.76 -12.04
C ALA A 112 -11.24 9.64 -10.71
N ALA A 113 -12.35 8.90 -10.65
CA ALA A 113 -13.13 8.71 -9.43
C ALA A 113 -12.32 8.02 -8.33
N ILE A 114 -11.64 6.89 -8.60
CA ILE A 114 -10.82 6.21 -7.58
C ILE A 114 -9.56 7.00 -7.20
N ARG A 115 -9.04 7.82 -8.12
CA ARG A 115 -7.89 8.68 -7.86
C ARG A 115 -8.26 9.84 -6.96
N ASP A 116 -9.37 10.52 -7.23
CA ASP A 116 -9.63 11.84 -6.68
C ASP A 116 -10.63 11.84 -5.51
N SER A 117 -11.50 10.82 -5.41
CA SER A 117 -12.55 10.76 -4.39
C SER A 117 -11.99 10.53 -2.98
N ARG A 118 -12.41 11.36 -2.02
CA ARG A 118 -12.11 11.18 -0.59
C ARG A 118 -13.27 10.46 0.08
N LEU A 119 -13.08 9.19 0.37
CA LEU A 119 -14.15 8.27 0.79
C LEU A 119 -13.87 7.63 2.14
N LEU A 120 -12.62 7.68 2.60
CA LEU A 120 -12.17 7.03 3.82
C LEU A 120 -11.99 8.08 4.91
N SER A 121 -12.36 7.78 6.15
CA SER A 121 -12.14 8.67 7.29
C SER A 121 -11.49 7.90 8.42
N MET A 122 -10.50 8.50 9.08
CA MET A 122 -9.91 7.94 10.29
C MET A 122 -10.64 8.50 11.52
N PRO A 123 -10.87 7.70 12.58
CA PRO A 123 -11.49 8.18 13.83
C PRO A 123 -10.78 9.39 14.45
N GLU A 124 -9.46 9.47 14.30
CA GLU A 124 -8.61 10.54 14.83
C GLU A 124 -8.71 11.83 14.00
N GLN A 125 -9.19 11.73 12.76
CA GLN A 125 -9.31 12.85 11.81
C GLN A 125 -10.65 12.77 11.06
N PRO A 126 -11.80 12.84 11.75
CA PRO A 126 -13.10 12.58 11.14
C PRO A 126 -13.48 13.62 10.08
N GLU A 127 -12.94 14.83 10.18
CA GLU A 127 -13.18 15.94 9.24
C GLU A 127 -12.24 15.92 8.03
N PHE A 128 -11.21 15.06 8.04
CA PHE A 128 -10.24 14.95 6.95
C PHE A 128 -10.43 13.64 6.19
N GLN A 129 -11.38 13.67 5.25
CA GLN A 129 -11.59 12.52 4.36
C GLN A 129 -10.34 12.26 3.50
N ARG A 130 -10.05 10.99 3.27
CA ARG A 130 -8.87 10.47 2.59
C ARG A 130 -9.28 9.70 1.34
N ARG A 131 -8.40 9.71 0.35
CA ARG A 131 -8.46 8.80 -0.80
C ARG A 131 -8.00 7.41 -0.36
N ILE A 132 -8.13 6.43 -1.26
CA ILE A 132 -7.34 5.19 -1.16
C ILE A 132 -5.85 5.59 -1.07
N PRO A 133 -5.03 4.93 -0.21
CA PRO A 133 -3.67 5.37 0.10
C PRO A 133 -2.65 5.09 -1.02
N TRP A 134 -2.88 5.69 -2.20
CA TRP A 134 -2.08 5.51 -3.40
C TRP A 134 -0.63 5.97 -3.28
N LEU A 135 -0.32 6.89 -2.35
CA LEU A 135 1.02 7.41 -2.11
C LEU A 135 1.84 6.58 -1.10
N ALA A 136 1.28 5.49 -0.55
CA ALA A 136 2.05 4.48 0.18
C ALA A 136 2.35 3.30 -0.76
N ALA A 137 3.42 3.39 -1.54
CA ALA A 137 3.69 2.42 -2.58
C ALA A 137 4.29 1.12 -2.02
N ASP A 138 5.07 1.20 -0.94
CA ASP A 138 5.79 0.09 -0.29
C ASP A 138 4.99 -1.21 -0.12
N ASN A 139 3.72 -1.14 0.24
CA ASN A 139 2.89 -2.29 0.58
C ASN A 139 1.41 -1.91 0.47
N GLY A 140 0.48 -2.84 0.68
CA GLY A 140 -0.95 -2.56 0.69
C GLY A 140 -1.62 -2.69 -0.68
N CYS A 141 -0.95 -3.29 -1.66
CA CYS A 141 -1.43 -3.36 -3.03
C CYS A 141 -2.76 -4.12 -3.15
N GLU A 142 -2.91 -5.20 -2.39
CA GLU A 142 -4.13 -6.01 -2.32
C GLU A 142 -5.30 -5.20 -1.75
N GLU A 143 -5.07 -4.49 -0.64
CA GLU A 143 -6.05 -3.65 0.03
C GLU A 143 -6.52 -2.47 -0.83
N ARG A 144 -5.59 -1.84 -1.56
CA ARG A 144 -5.92 -0.74 -2.47
C ARG A 144 -6.74 -1.23 -3.67
N ALA A 145 -6.36 -2.36 -4.25
CA ALA A 145 -7.08 -2.95 -5.38
C ALA A 145 -8.50 -3.37 -4.97
N GLU A 146 -8.66 -4.01 -3.82
CA GLU A 146 -9.98 -4.38 -3.28
C GLU A 146 -10.84 -3.15 -2.97
N ALA A 147 -10.26 -2.11 -2.36
CA ALA A 147 -10.98 -0.87 -2.10
C ALA A 147 -11.46 -0.18 -3.38
N ALA A 148 -10.63 -0.15 -4.42
CA ALA A 148 -11.02 0.38 -5.72
C ALA A 148 -12.19 -0.41 -6.32
N VAL A 149 -12.12 -1.75 -6.30
CA VAL A 149 -13.20 -2.63 -6.81
C VAL A 149 -14.50 -2.45 -5.99
N TYR A 150 -14.40 -2.34 -4.67
CA TYR A 150 -15.54 -2.01 -3.82
C TYR A 150 -16.22 -0.71 -4.24
N PHE A 151 -15.46 0.38 -4.40
CA PHE A 151 -16.06 1.66 -4.80
C PHE A 151 -16.63 1.65 -6.22
N PHE A 152 -15.97 0.96 -7.16
CA PHE A 152 -16.57 0.74 -8.48
C PHE A 152 -17.91 0.04 -8.42
N HIS A 153 -18.03 -0.99 -7.58
CA HIS A 153 -19.29 -1.67 -7.33
C HIS A 153 -20.36 -0.72 -6.75
N GLN A 154 -19.99 0.11 -5.76
CA GLN A 154 -20.90 1.11 -5.17
C GLN A 154 -21.34 2.20 -6.15
N TRP A 155 -20.61 2.39 -7.24
CA TRP A 155 -20.90 3.39 -8.28
C TRP A 155 -21.48 2.77 -9.57
N ASP A 156 -21.97 1.53 -9.49
CA ASP A 156 -22.59 0.80 -10.61
C ASP A 156 -21.66 0.62 -11.83
N TYR A 157 -20.34 0.62 -11.64
CA TYR A 157 -19.41 0.22 -12.69
C TYR A 157 -19.41 -1.31 -12.83
N PRO A 158 -19.21 -1.85 -14.04
CA PRO A 158 -18.95 -3.28 -14.19
C PRO A 158 -17.72 -3.67 -13.34
N THR A 159 -17.87 -4.61 -12.41
CA THR A 159 -16.81 -4.99 -11.46
C THR A 159 -15.54 -5.37 -12.20
N PRO A 160 -14.39 -4.68 -12.01
CA PRO A 160 -13.12 -5.06 -12.62
C PRO A 160 -12.64 -6.44 -12.17
N TYR A 161 -11.77 -7.06 -12.96
CA TYR A 161 -10.94 -8.16 -12.48
C TYR A 161 -9.67 -7.58 -11.84
N PHE A 162 -8.76 -8.46 -11.41
CA PHE A 162 -7.43 -8.12 -10.94
C PHE A 162 -6.36 -8.61 -11.92
N ALA A 163 -5.42 -7.74 -12.27
CA ALA A 163 -4.16 -8.15 -12.86
C ALA A 163 -3.14 -8.32 -11.74
N ARG A 164 -2.63 -9.55 -11.58
CA ARG A 164 -1.60 -9.88 -10.60
C ARG A 164 -0.28 -10.12 -11.31
N VAL A 165 0.78 -9.52 -10.80
CA VAL A 165 2.15 -9.75 -11.26
C VAL A 165 2.98 -10.28 -10.10
N LYS A 166 3.82 -11.28 -10.36
CA LYS A 166 4.79 -11.81 -9.38
C LYS A 166 6.17 -11.88 -9.99
N ALA A 167 7.18 -11.54 -9.20
CA ALA A 167 8.56 -11.80 -9.57
C ALA A 167 8.82 -13.31 -9.57
N LYS A 168 9.59 -13.79 -10.56
CA LYS A 168 10.05 -15.19 -10.60
C LYS A 168 10.99 -15.48 -9.40
N PRO A 169 11.23 -16.76 -9.06
CA PRO A 169 12.13 -17.13 -7.96
C PRO A 169 13.49 -16.44 -8.06
N ARG A 170 13.97 -15.87 -6.94
CA ARG A 170 15.22 -15.09 -6.85
C ARG A 170 15.23 -13.76 -7.62
N LYS A 171 14.07 -13.28 -8.08
CA LYS A 171 13.88 -11.95 -8.66
C LYS A 171 13.07 -11.06 -7.72
N ARG A 172 12.95 -9.78 -8.08
CA ARG A 172 12.16 -8.75 -7.39
C ARG A 172 11.53 -7.82 -8.40
N LEU A 173 10.32 -7.36 -8.11
CA LEU A 173 9.75 -6.18 -8.75
C LEU A 173 10.44 -4.96 -8.15
N VAL A 174 10.90 -4.04 -8.98
CA VAL A 174 11.47 -2.76 -8.55
C VAL A 174 10.67 -1.66 -9.24
N PHE A 175 10.16 -0.71 -8.47
CA PHE A 175 9.43 0.44 -8.97
C PHE A 175 10.07 1.73 -8.45
N GLN A 176 10.36 2.64 -9.37
CA GLN A 176 10.89 3.96 -9.05
C GLN A 176 9.74 4.91 -8.74
N THR A 177 9.80 5.57 -7.59
CA THR A 177 8.71 6.46 -7.16
C THR A 177 9.23 7.60 -6.30
N ALA A 178 8.65 8.78 -6.49
CA ALA A 178 8.90 9.93 -5.63
C ALA A 178 8.16 9.83 -4.29
N ASN A 179 7.35 8.78 -4.08
CA ASN A 179 6.59 8.56 -2.86
C ASN A 179 7.32 7.66 -1.86
N GLU A 180 8.62 7.45 -2.03
CA GLU A 180 9.42 6.62 -1.14
C GLU A 180 10.73 7.33 -0.79
N PRO A 181 11.17 7.34 0.48
CA PRO A 181 12.39 8.05 0.87
C PRO A 181 13.64 7.57 0.14
N SER A 182 13.71 6.27 -0.17
CA SER A 182 14.77 5.64 -0.97
C SER A 182 14.65 5.92 -2.49
N GLY A 183 13.56 6.55 -2.94
CA GLY A 183 13.22 6.76 -4.35
C GLY A 183 12.71 5.51 -5.07
N SER A 184 12.64 4.36 -4.40
CA SER A 184 12.15 3.12 -5.01
C SER A 184 11.65 2.11 -3.98
N VAL A 185 10.78 1.22 -4.45
CA VAL A 185 10.23 0.10 -3.66
C VAL A 185 10.46 -1.21 -4.37
N THR A 186 10.56 -2.26 -3.56
CA THR A 186 10.75 -3.61 -4.05
C THR A 186 9.71 -4.56 -3.50
N TRP A 187 9.14 -5.39 -4.37
CA TRP A 187 8.10 -6.34 -4.00
C TRP A 187 8.37 -7.73 -4.56
N SER A 188 7.75 -8.74 -3.96
CA SER A 188 7.66 -10.08 -4.54
C SER A 188 6.49 -10.19 -5.53
N GLY A 189 5.46 -9.36 -5.38
CA GLY A 189 4.31 -9.28 -6.26
C GLY A 189 3.57 -7.96 -6.13
N HIS A 190 2.69 -7.67 -7.10
CA HIS A 190 1.85 -6.49 -7.12
C HIS A 190 0.49 -6.83 -7.77
N VAL A 191 -0.55 -6.09 -7.44
CA VAL A 191 -1.91 -6.30 -7.96
C VAL A 191 -2.63 -4.98 -8.19
N ALA A 192 -3.41 -4.92 -9.26
CA ALA A 192 -4.26 -3.77 -9.58
C ALA A 192 -5.55 -4.20 -10.30
N PRO A 193 -6.62 -3.38 -10.24
CA PRO A 193 -7.83 -3.60 -11.04
C PRO A 193 -7.53 -3.54 -12.55
N VAL A 194 -8.18 -4.42 -13.32
CA VAL A 194 -8.06 -4.52 -14.77
C VAL A 194 -9.42 -4.64 -15.44
N VAL A 195 -9.56 -3.92 -16.55
CA VAL A 195 -10.77 -3.90 -17.40
C VAL A 195 -10.36 -4.05 -18.86
N ARG A 196 -11.32 -4.35 -19.74
CA ARG A 196 -11.10 -4.38 -21.20
C ARG A 196 -11.79 -3.19 -21.86
N VAL A 197 -11.06 -2.40 -22.65
CA VAL A 197 -11.61 -1.27 -23.42
C VAL A 197 -11.09 -1.40 -24.85
N GLY A 198 -11.98 -1.41 -25.84
CA GLY A 198 -11.58 -1.55 -27.25
C GLY A 198 -10.77 -2.83 -27.55
N GLY A 199 -10.99 -3.91 -26.80
CA GLY A 199 -10.24 -5.16 -26.93
C GLY A 199 -8.88 -5.18 -26.21
N GLN A 200 -8.48 -4.07 -25.59
CA GLN A 200 -7.21 -3.94 -24.87
C GLN A 200 -7.41 -4.01 -23.36
N LEU A 201 -6.49 -4.70 -22.65
CA LEU A 201 -6.47 -4.72 -21.20
C LEU A 201 -5.88 -3.42 -20.64
N MET A 202 -6.66 -2.75 -19.79
CA MET A 202 -6.34 -1.47 -19.18
C MET A 202 -6.29 -1.63 -17.66
N ILE A 203 -5.21 -1.16 -17.06
CA ILE A 203 -4.92 -1.25 -15.63
C ILE A 203 -5.26 0.08 -14.96
N LEU A 204 -5.98 0.01 -13.84
CA LEU A 204 -6.37 1.16 -13.03
C LEU A 204 -5.51 1.23 -11.75
N ASP A 205 -4.26 1.66 -11.89
CA ASP A 205 -3.28 1.67 -10.79
C ASP A 205 -2.68 3.07 -10.57
N VAL A 206 -3.35 3.84 -9.71
CA VAL A 206 -2.97 5.22 -9.39
C VAL A 206 -1.63 5.29 -8.65
N ALA A 207 -1.23 4.24 -7.91
CA ALA A 207 0.05 4.22 -7.20
C ALA A 207 1.24 4.13 -8.17
N ILE A 208 1.04 3.53 -9.34
CA ILE A 208 2.06 3.37 -10.38
C ILE A 208 2.07 4.54 -11.37
N ASP A 209 0.90 4.96 -11.83
CA ASP A 209 0.77 6.14 -12.69
C ASP A 209 -0.53 6.88 -12.37
N PRO A 210 -0.48 8.01 -11.64
CA PRO A 210 -1.68 8.74 -11.25
C PRO A 210 -2.27 9.57 -12.40
N SER A 211 -1.59 9.67 -13.54
CA SER A 211 -2.03 10.53 -14.64
C SER A 211 -3.10 9.87 -15.51
N ARG A 212 -3.08 8.54 -15.65
CA ARG A 212 -3.99 7.80 -16.52
C ARG A 212 -3.98 6.28 -16.25
N PRO A 213 -5.02 5.56 -16.70
CA PRO A 213 -4.96 4.11 -16.87
C PRO A 213 -3.83 3.71 -17.83
N LEU A 214 -3.24 2.55 -17.59
CA LEU A 214 -2.15 2.02 -18.39
C LEU A 214 -2.57 0.78 -19.18
N PRO A 215 -2.17 0.64 -20.46
CA PRO A 215 -2.10 -0.66 -21.11
C PRO A 215 -1.36 -1.67 -20.23
N ILE A 216 -1.81 -2.92 -20.15
CA ILE A 216 -1.15 -3.93 -19.30
C ILE A 216 0.35 -4.10 -19.63
N ALA A 217 0.73 -4.05 -20.91
CA ALA A 217 2.14 -4.12 -21.31
C ALA A 217 2.95 -2.91 -20.80
N GLU A 218 2.35 -1.72 -20.80
CA GLU A 218 3.00 -0.52 -20.26
C GLU A 218 3.10 -0.59 -18.74
N TRP A 219 2.05 -1.02 -18.04
CA TRP A 219 2.07 -1.22 -16.58
C TRP A 219 3.16 -2.22 -16.17
N LEU A 220 3.25 -3.36 -16.85
CA LEU A 220 4.29 -4.36 -16.59
C LEU A 220 5.70 -3.78 -16.82
N SER A 221 5.88 -2.89 -17.80
CA SER A 221 7.17 -2.23 -18.07
C SER A 221 7.59 -1.22 -17.00
N ARG A 222 6.70 -0.85 -16.07
CA ARG A 222 7.04 -0.02 -14.91
C ARG A 222 7.80 -0.79 -13.83
N PHE A 223 7.77 -2.12 -13.91
CA PHE A 223 8.56 -3.00 -13.05
C PHE A 223 9.83 -3.46 -13.76
N SER A 224 10.67 -4.22 -13.06
CA SER A 224 11.88 -4.87 -13.59
C SER A 224 11.62 -5.65 -14.89
N VAL A 225 12.69 -6.00 -15.61
CA VAL A 225 12.71 -6.65 -16.95
C VAL A 225 11.58 -7.66 -17.14
N ALA A 226 10.81 -7.54 -18.24
CA ALA A 226 9.62 -8.33 -18.54
C ALA A 226 9.81 -9.86 -18.47
N ASP A 227 11.04 -10.36 -18.65
CA ASP A 227 11.35 -11.79 -18.55
C ASP A 227 11.41 -12.31 -17.11
N ASP A 228 11.47 -11.43 -16.11
CA ASP A 228 11.62 -11.75 -14.69
C ASP A 228 10.28 -11.82 -13.93
N ILE A 229 9.16 -11.68 -14.64
CA ILE A 229 7.82 -11.62 -14.03
C ILE A 229 6.87 -12.65 -14.65
N ASP A 230 5.93 -13.09 -13.83
CA ASP A 230 4.76 -13.87 -14.22
C ASP A 230 3.52 -12.99 -14.03
N VAL A 231 2.53 -13.07 -14.91
CA VAL A 231 1.27 -12.31 -14.81
C VAL A 231 0.06 -13.23 -14.94
N ALA A 232 -0.97 -12.99 -14.15
CA ALA A 232 -2.26 -13.68 -14.20
C ALA A 232 -3.42 -12.68 -14.11
N LEU A 233 -4.57 -13.05 -14.68
CA LEU A 233 -5.84 -12.36 -14.50
C LEU A 233 -6.69 -13.15 -13.51
N CYS A 234 -7.20 -12.47 -12.48
CA CYS A 234 -7.88 -13.07 -11.35
C CYS A 234 -9.22 -12.36 -11.15
N ARG A 235 -10.32 -13.10 -10.93
CA ARG A 235 -11.66 -12.53 -10.83
C ARG A 235 -12.00 -12.10 -9.41
N ASP A 236 -11.76 -12.98 -8.44
CA ASP A 236 -12.52 -12.93 -7.18
C ASP A 236 -11.76 -12.26 -6.03
N HIS A 237 -10.43 -12.32 -6.01
CA HIS A 237 -9.64 -11.80 -4.87
C HIS A 237 -8.40 -11.04 -5.32
N ALA A 238 -8.03 -10.00 -4.56
CA ALA A 238 -6.69 -9.41 -4.63
C ALA A 238 -5.73 -10.02 -3.60
N LEU A 239 -6.25 -10.54 -2.48
CA LEU A 239 -5.46 -11.17 -1.41
C LEU A 239 -4.99 -12.61 -1.73
N GLY A 240 -3.79 -12.97 -1.28
CA GLY A 240 -3.34 -14.37 -1.15
C GLY A 240 -2.92 -15.05 -2.45
N GLN A 241 -3.05 -16.39 -2.53
CA GLN A 241 -2.66 -17.18 -3.73
C GLN A 241 -3.84 -17.54 -4.65
N GLY A 242 -5.08 -17.35 -4.17
CA GLY A 242 -6.29 -17.61 -4.94
C GLY A 242 -6.54 -16.52 -5.97
N CYS A 243 -7.00 -16.92 -7.15
CA CYS A 243 -7.39 -16.01 -8.24
C CYS A 243 -8.86 -16.14 -8.61
N PHE A 244 -9.44 -17.31 -8.39
CA PHE A 244 -10.87 -17.57 -8.57
C PHE A 244 -11.40 -18.31 -7.35
N ASP A 245 -12.63 -17.99 -7.00
CA ASP A 245 -13.48 -18.66 -6.03
C ASP A 245 -14.64 -19.34 -6.75
N ALA A 246 -15.38 -20.18 -6.00
CA ALA A 246 -16.51 -20.92 -6.54
C ALA A 246 -17.69 -20.02 -6.96
N LEU A 247 -17.86 -18.85 -6.36
CA LEU A 247 -18.93 -17.89 -6.68
C LEU A 247 -18.39 -16.45 -6.60
N PRO A 248 -18.84 -15.54 -7.47
CA PRO A 248 -18.53 -14.12 -7.35
C PRO A 248 -19.03 -13.62 -5.99
N VAL A 249 -18.13 -13.04 -5.20
CA VAL A 249 -18.47 -12.44 -3.91
C VAL A 249 -18.59 -10.93 -4.13
N GLU A 250 -19.63 -10.33 -3.56
CA GLU A 250 -19.70 -8.87 -3.48
C GLU A 250 -18.42 -8.36 -2.80
N PRO A 251 -17.70 -7.38 -3.39
CA PRO A 251 -16.45 -6.90 -2.80
C PRO A 251 -16.71 -6.41 -1.37
N PRO A 252 -15.94 -6.86 -0.36
CA PRO A 252 -16.14 -6.40 1.00
C PRO A 252 -15.76 -4.90 1.12
N PRO A 253 -16.39 -4.14 2.02
CA PRO A 253 -15.97 -2.78 2.30
C PRO A 253 -14.53 -2.74 2.86
N PRO A 254 -13.76 -1.67 2.62
CA PRO A 254 -12.44 -1.50 3.19
C PRO A 254 -12.46 -1.60 4.72
N ASN A 255 -11.58 -2.42 5.30
CA ASN A 255 -11.50 -2.61 6.74
C ASN A 255 -10.78 -1.42 7.41
N LEU A 256 -11.57 -0.44 7.87
CA LEU A 256 -11.12 0.77 8.58
C LEU A 256 -11.07 0.63 10.10
N ASN A 257 -11.21 -0.58 10.65
CA ASN A 257 -11.01 -0.79 12.08
C ASN A 257 -9.56 -0.42 12.45
N TYR A 258 -9.30 -0.05 13.71
CA TYR A 258 -7.96 0.37 14.16
C TYR A 258 -6.84 -0.66 13.91
N TYR A 259 -7.21 -1.95 13.83
CA TYR A 259 -6.29 -3.05 13.47
C TYR A 259 -6.50 -3.56 12.04
N GLY A 260 -7.35 -2.88 11.28
CA GLY A 260 -7.62 -3.17 9.88
C GLY A 260 -6.46 -2.74 9.00
N SER A 261 -6.22 -3.52 7.95
CA SER A 261 -5.12 -3.28 7.03
C SER A 261 -5.21 -1.90 6.36
N MET A 262 -6.40 -1.48 5.92
CA MET A 262 -6.61 -0.17 5.28
C MET A 262 -6.34 0.99 6.25
N TYR A 263 -6.77 0.88 7.51
CA TYR A 263 -6.46 1.88 8.53
C TYR A 263 -4.94 2.07 8.70
N THR A 264 -4.21 0.96 8.84
CA THR A 264 -2.74 0.99 8.90
C THR A 264 -2.14 1.65 7.64
N ARG A 265 -2.66 1.36 6.44
CA ARG A 265 -2.16 2.00 5.21
C ARG A 265 -2.39 3.51 5.17
N LEU A 266 -3.51 4.01 5.68
CA LEU A 266 -3.79 5.45 5.75
C LEU A 266 -2.82 6.18 6.68
N LEU A 267 -2.43 5.55 7.80
CA LEU A 267 -1.41 6.04 8.72
C LEU A 267 -0.01 6.00 8.10
N THR A 268 0.35 4.87 7.48
CA THR A 268 1.64 4.72 6.78
C THR A 268 1.78 5.77 5.68
N GLU A 269 0.76 5.96 4.84
CA GLU A 269 0.77 6.99 3.79
C GLU A 269 1.01 8.38 4.36
N TRP A 270 0.29 8.73 5.44
CA TRP A 270 0.49 10.01 6.13
C TRP A 270 1.94 10.19 6.54
N ARG A 271 2.51 9.15 7.15
CA ARG A 271 3.87 9.17 7.65
C ARG A 271 4.91 9.31 6.54
N VAL A 272 4.74 8.58 5.45
CA VAL A 272 5.59 8.69 4.28
C VAL A 272 5.61 10.14 3.78
N GLN A 273 4.48 10.84 3.75
CA GLN A 273 4.46 12.24 3.31
C GLN A 273 5.28 13.16 4.22
N GLU A 274 5.22 12.96 5.54
CA GLU A 274 6.06 13.71 6.48
C GLU A 274 7.55 13.41 6.30
N ILE A 275 7.91 12.14 6.10
CA ILE A 275 9.31 11.71 5.87
C ILE A 275 9.83 12.23 4.53
N LEU A 276 8.97 12.42 3.54
CA LEU A 276 9.30 13.11 2.29
C LEU A 276 9.36 14.63 2.47
N GLY A 277 9.05 15.14 3.67
CA GLY A 277 9.03 16.55 4.03
C GLY A 277 7.93 17.33 3.30
N ARG A 278 6.80 16.67 3.01
CA ARG A 278 5.58 17.27 2.46
C ARG A 278 4.59 17.55 3.59
N ASP A 279 3.66 18.48 3.37
CA ASP A 279 2.51 18.66 4.24
C ASP A 279 1.44 17.58 3.96
N PRO A 280 1.17 16.63 4.89
CA PRO A 280 0.17 15.60 4.66
C PRO A 280 -1.23 16.17 4.45
N TYR A 281 -1.61 17.25 5.13
CA TYR A 281 -2.93 17.87 4.96
C TYR A 281 -3.13 18.39 3.54
N ARG A 282 -2.05 18.90 2.93
CA ARG A 282 -2.09 19.40 1.55
C ARG A 282 -2.06 18.26 0.55
N VAL A 283 -1.05 17.38 0.63
CA VAL A 283 -0.85 16.36 -0.42
C VAL A 283 -1.87 15.24 -0.38
N LEU A 284 -2.41 14.91 0.79
CA LEU A 284 -3.47 13.92 0.96
C LEU A 284 -4.86 14.57 0.92
N GLY A 285 -4.90 15.91 0.96
CA GLY A 285 -6.08 16.74 0.79
C GLY A 285 -6.13 17.35 -0.61
N ASP A 286 -6.25 18.67 -0.69
CA ASP A 286 -6.61 19.41 -1.92
C ASP A 286 -5.48 19.56 -2.93
N CYS A 287 -4.26 19.18 -2.57
CA CYS A 287 -3.07 19.37 -3.39
C CYS A 287 -2.35 18.05 -3.68
N PRO A 288 -3.02 17.05 -4.27
CA PRO A 288 -2.35 15.80 -4.59
C PRO A 288 -1.23 16.03 -5.61
N PRO A 289 -0.19 15.17 -5.64
CA PRO A 289 0.98 15.37 -6.50
C PRO A 289 0.67 15.27 -8.01
N TRP A 290 -0.52 14.80 -8.37
CA TRP A 290 -0.99 14.71 -9.76
C TRP A 290 -1.93 15.85 -10.18
N GLY A 291 -2.19 16.82 -9.31
CA GLY A 291 -3.08 17.94 -9.59
C GLY A 291 -2.44 19.30 -9.30
N PRO A 292 -2.98 20.40 -9.86
CA PRO A 292 -2.57 21.74 -9.46
C PRO A 292 -2.94 21.99 -8.00
N CYS A 293 -2.02 22.61 -7.25
CA CYS A 293 -2.30 23.09 -5.90
C CYS A 293 -2.60 24.59 -5.98
N ALA A 294 -3.78 25.00 -5.48
CA ALA A 294 -4.21 26.40 -5.57
C ALA A 294 -3.33 27.33 -4.73
N GLU A 295 -2.87 26.86 -3.57
CA GLU A 295 -2.00 27.62 -2.69
C GLU A 295 -0.56 27.12 -2.81
N PRO A 296 0.46 27.97 -2.96
CA PRO A 296 1.84 27.51 -2.89
C PRO A 296 2.17 27.00 -1.49
N GLU A 297 3.21 26.17 -1.35
CA GLU A 297 3.72 25.81 -0.03
C GLU A 297 4.30 27.08 0.62
N PRO A 298 4.09 27.31 1.93
CA PRO A 298 4.71 28.42 2.62
C PRO A 298 6.23 28.41 2.43
N THR A 299 6.84 29.58 2.30
CA THR A 299 8.29 29.72 2.31
C THR A 299 8.79 29.76 3.75
N PRO A 300 9.94 29.15 4.09
CA PRO A 300 10.55 29.32 5.39
C PRO A 300 10.81 30.80 5.72
N ASP A 301 10.58 31.19 6.97
CA ASP A 301 10.82 32.50 7.52
C ASP A 301 11.94 32.42 8.59
N PRO A 302 13.15 32.94 8.31
CA PRO A 302 14.27 32.89 9.25
C PRO A 302 14.05 33.74 10.51
N ASP A 303 13.08 34.66 10.50
CA ASP A 303 12.75 35.53 11.62
C ASP A 303 11.70 34.90 12.56
N LEU A 304 11.28 33.66 12.28
CA LEU A 304 10.39 32.88 13.13
C LEU A 304 11.12 31.65 13.72
N PRO A 305 10.81 31.27 14.97
CA PRO A 305 11.35 30.04 15.54
C PRO A 305 10.82 28.81 14.78
N PRO A 306 11.63 27.76 14.60
CA PRO A 306 11.14 26.50 14.07
C PRO A 306 10.26 25.80 15.10
N THR A 307 9.32 24.97 14.63
CA THR A 307 8.50 24.14 15.52
C THR A 307 8.79 22.66 15.26
N VAL A 308 9.08 21.91 16.32
CA VAL A 308 9.21 20.45 16.25
C VAL A 308 7.91 19.81 16.70
N ARG A 309 7.32 18.97 15.86
CA ARG A 309 6.07 18.25 16.17
C ARG A 309 6.35 16.84 16.68
N ARG A 310 7.25 16.10 15.99
CA ARG A 310 7.59 14.71 16.34
C ARG A 310 8.89 14.25 15.68
N PHE A 311 9.31 13.04 16.03
CA PHE A 311 10.45 12.33 15.44
C PHE A 311 9.98 11.11 14.66
N ALA A 312 10.76 10.67 13.66
CA ALA A 312 10.56 9.46 12.87
C ALA A 312 11.86 8.70 12.65
N SER A 313 11.74 7.44 12.28
CA SER A 313 12.78 6.69 11.60
C SER A 313 12.24 5.78 10.51
N ASP A 314 11.01 5.33 10.68
CA ASP A 314 10.29 4.50 9.75
C ASP A 314 8.86 5.01 9.50
N GLN A 315 8.16 4.27 8.66
CA GLN A 315 6.79 4.51 8.25
C GLN A 315 5.72 3.90 9.17
N PHE A 316 6.11 3.21 10.24
CA PHE A 316 5.22 2.42 11.10
C PHE A 316 5.11 2.92 12.54
N ASP A 317 5.83 3.99 12.90
CA ASP A 317 5.81 4.63 14.24
C ASP A 317 6.19 3.67 15.37
N SER A 318 6.93 2.60 15.02
CA SER A 318 7.18 1.47 15.92
C SER A 318 8.22 1.80 16.99
N SER A 319 9.15 2.71 16.67
CA SER A 319 10.13 3.37 17.53
C SER A 319 10.99 4.31 16.68
N VAL A 320 11.77 5.21 17.30
CA VAL A 320 12.77 6.02 16.55
C VAL A 320 14.12 5.32 16.60
N TRP A 321 14.60 4.97 15.42
CA TRP A 321 15.91 4.40 15.14
C TRP A 321 16.70 5.33 14.21
N TYR A 322 17.85 4.87 13.74
CA TYR A 322 18.56 5.49 12.63
C TYR A 322 17.92 5.11 11.27
N PRO A 323 17.79 6.04 10.29
CA PRO A 323 18.08 7.48 10.40
C PRO A 323 16.96 8.24 11.15
N ILE A 324 17.31 9.39 11.72
CA ILE A 324 16.36 10.22 12.49
C ILE A 324 15.78 11.29 11.57
N TYR A 325 14.45 11.36 11.50
CA TYR A 325 13.73 12.48 10.90
C TYR A 325 13.11 13.34 11.98
N ILE A 326 13.37 14.65 11.94
CA ILE A 326 12.68 15.64 12.77
C ILE A 326 11.59 16.27 11.93
N ILE A 327 10.34 16.07 12.34
CA ILE A 327 9.15 16.56 11.63
C ILE A 327 8.64 17.81 12.32
N GLY A 328 8.42 18.86 11.55
CA GLY A 328 8.10 20.17 12.08
C GLY A 328 7.65 21.17 11.03
N ASP A 329 7.85 22.45 11.32
CA ASP A 329 7.62 23.55 10.39
C ASP A 329 8.71 24.61 10.56
N ASN A 330 8.85 25.43 9.51
CA ASN A 330 9.72 26.58 9.45
C ASN A 330 11.21 26.26 9.61
N PHE A 331 11.67 25.12 9.08
CA PHE A 331 13.11 24.89 8.93
C PHE A 331 13.65 25.61 7.69
N VAL A 332 14.79 26.26 7.84
CA VAL A 332 15.46 27.07 6.83
C VAL A 332 16.73 26.34 6.41
N GLU A 333 16.79 25.90 5.15
CA GLU A 333 17.94 25.18 4.61
C GLU A 333 19.23 26.02 4.72
N GLY A 334 20.31 25.41 5.22
CA GLY A 334 21.60 26.08 5.45
C GLY A 334 21.65 27.02 6.65
N TRP A 335 20.53 27.22 7.38
CA TRP A 335 20.46 28.12 8.54
C TRP A 335 19.99 27.42 9.83
N THR A 336 19.04 26.48 9.71
CA THR A 336 18.56 25.71 10.86
C THR A 336 19.66 24.83 11.44
N THR A 337 19.76 24.80 12.77
CA THR A 337 20.66 23.92 13.52
C THR A 337 19.86 23.01 14.46
N VAL A 338 20.41 21.84 14.78
CA VAL A 338 19.81 20.89 15.72
C VAL A 338 20.81 20.61 16.83
N ARG A 339 20.40 20.86 18.09
CA ARG A 339 21.18 20.48 19.28
C ARG A 339 20.55 19.24 19.91
N ILE A 340 21.36 18.21 20.14
CA ILE A 340 20.96 16.97 20.81
C ILE A 340 21.74 16.85 22.12
N THR A 341 21.01 16.74 23.23
CA THR A 341 21.57 16.63 24.58
C THR A 341 20.97 15.43 25.32
N GLY A 342 21.79 14.50 25.81
CA GLY A 342 21.34 13.28 26.50
C GLY A 342 22.39 12.18 26.47
N ASN A 343 22.37 11.24 27.42
CA ASN A 343 23.31 10.11 27.47
C ASN A 343 24.82 10.48 27.37
N GLY A 344 25.20 11.63 27.94
CA GLY A 344 26.58 12.14 27.85
C GLY A 344 26.96 12.79 26.52
N ILE A 345 26.00 12.94 25.62
CA ILE A 345 26.11 13.68 24.36
C ILE A 345 25.54 15.08 24.57
N ASP A 346 26.23 16.09 24.06
CA ASP A 346 25.75 17.47 23.96
C ASP A 346 26.43 18.15 22.76
N GLU A 347 25.79 18.07 21.59
CA GLU A 347 26.39 18.50 20.33
C GLU A 347 25.38 19.12 19.37
N LEU A 348 25.91 19.78 18.34
CA LEU A 348 25.13 20.15 17.15
C LEU A 348 25.16 18.97 16.19
N ALA A 349 24.00 18.34 15.98
CA ALA A 349 23.88 17.19 15.09
C ALA A 349 24.10 17.63 13.63
N PRO A 350 24.84 16.84 12.82
CA PRO A 350 25.00 17.09 11.40
C PRO A 350 23.66 16.88 10.70
N ILE A 351 23.24 17.88 9.93
CA ILE A 351 22.03 17.82 9.12
C ILE A 351 22.38 17.38 7.72
N ASP A 352 21.87 16.23 7.29
CA ASP A 352 22.12 15.67 5.96
C ASP A 352 21.18 16.22 4.90
N ALA A 353 19.92 16.47 5.29
CA ALA A 353 18.95 17.15 4.44
C ALA A 353 17.98 17.98 5.29
N CYS A 354 17.58 19.14 4.77
CA CYS A 354 16.64 20.05 5.42
C CYS A 354 15.68 20.62 4.37
N ASN A 355 14.39 20.60 4.65
CA ASN A 355 13.39 21.42 3.99
C ASN A 355 12.45 22.02 5.02
N ILE A 356 11.46 22.82 4.62
CA ILE A 356 10.58 23.54 5.56
C ILE A 356 9.93 22.68 6.64
N ARG A 357 9.73 21.37 6.41
CA ARG A 357 8.99 20.47 7.31
C ARG A 357 9.77 19.31 7.86
N ARG A 358 10.98 19.07 7.36
CA ARG A 358 11.76 17.89 7.71
C ARG A 358 13.25 18.17 7.76
N ILE A 359 13.88 17.71 8.84
CA ILE A 359 15.33 17.54 8.95
C ILE A 359 15.63 16.04 8.96
N LEU A 360 16.64 15.62 8.19
CA LEU A 360 17.21 14.27 8.20
C LEU A 360 18.58 14.31 8.88
N ILE A 361 18.77 13.41 9.84
CA ILE A 361 20.05 13.17 10.52
C ILE A 361 20.41 11.69 10.35
N THR A 362 21.56 11.44 9.76
CA THR A 362 22.15 10.12 9.52
C THR A 362 23.33 9.83 10.46
N GLN A 363 23.56 10.66 11.47
CA GLN A 363 24.43 10.27 12.56
C GLN A 363 23.71 9.24 13.45
N GLU A 364 24.38 8.13 13.72
CA GLU A 364 23.93 7.14 14.71
C GLU A 364 24.18 7.66 16.12
N TYR A 365 23.14 7.63 16.95
CA TYR A 365 23.19 7.94 18.38
C TYR A 365 22.93 6.66 19.18
N PRO A 366 23.60 6.45 20.33
CA PRO A 366 23.32 5.30 21.18
C PRO A 366 21.86 5.26 21.66
N PRO A 367 21.30 4.08 21.97
CA PRO A 367 19.99 3.99 22.59
C PRO A 367 19.88 4.80 23.88
N GLY A 368 18.73 5.47 24.07
CA GLY A 368 18.36 6.17 25.30
C GLY A 368 17.58 7.46 25.06
N ASP A 369 17.49 8.29 26.10
CA ASP A 369 16.64 9.49 26.10
C ASP A 369 17.46 10.76 25.82
N TYR A 370 16.97 11.57 24.89
CA TYR A 370 17.56 12.80 24.42
C TYR A 370 16.58 13.96 24.47
N GLN A 371 17.11 15.15 24.69
CA GLN A 371 16.43 16.42 24.49
C GLN A 371 16.95 17.02 23.18
N VAL A 372 16.03 17.36 22.29
CA VAL A 372 16.33 17.94 20.97
C VAL A 372 15.79 19.35 20.92
N THR A 373 16.63 20.30 20.53
CA THR A 373 16.24 21.70 20.29
C THR A 373 16.64 22.08 18.87
N VAL A 374 15.72 22.65 18.11
CA VAL A 374 15.97 23.11 16.73
C VAL A 374 15.98 24.63 16.74
N SER A 375 16.92 25.28 16.05
CA SER A 375 17.03 26.75 16.07
C SER A 375 17.27 27.34 14.69
N ASN A 376 16.61 28.46 14.40
CA ASN A 376 16.92 29.35 13.28
C ASN A 376 17.73 30.53 13.83
N GLY A 377 19.07 30.45 13.78
CA GLY A 377 19.92 31.43 14.46
C GLY A 377 19.69 31.43 15.97
N GLU A 378 19.28 32.58 16.53
CA GLU A 378 18.99 32.73 17.97
C GLU A 378 17.57 32.27 18.37
N LEU A 379 16.71 31.98 17.39
CA LEU A 379 15.32 31.61 17.61
C LEU A 379 15.19 30.08 17.76
N ALA A 380 15.11 29.60 18.99
CA ALA A 380 14.99 28.18 19.32
C ALA A 380 13.53 27.70 19.43
N SER A 381 13.30 26.44 19.04
CA SER A 381 12.08 25.71 19.33
C SER A 381 11.95 25.42 20.83
N GLN A 382 10.76 25.03 21.27
CA GLN A 382 10.65 24.33 22.56
C GLN A 382 11.47 23.02 22.49
N PRO A 383 12.20 22.65 23.55
CA PRO A 383 12.88 21.36 23.58
C PRO A 383 11.89 20.20 23.54
N MET A 384 12.19 19.18 22.74
CA MET A 384 11.39 17.98 22.56
C MET A 384 12.15 16.75 23.01
N PHE A 385 11.46 15.77 23.60
CA PHE A 385 12.07 14.52 24.03
C PHE A 385 12.07 13.50 22.90
N LEU A 386 13.24 12.94 22.61
CA LEU A 386 13.47 11.87 21.66
C LEU A 386 13.99 10.65 22.42
N ARG A 387 13.33 9.50 22.27
CA ARG A 387 13.84 8.22 22.74
C ARG A 387 14.29 7.38 21.56
N ILE A 388 15.57 7.03 21.56
CA ILE A 388 16.18 6.13 20.58
C ILE A 388 16.22 4.72 21.19
N GLN A 389 15.75 3.71 20.46
CA GLN A 389 15.76 2.32 20.92
C GLN A 389 17.02 1.56 20.55
#